data_AF-A0A9E2IJE9-F1
#
_entry.id   AF-A0A9E2IJE9-F1
#
_cell.length_a   1.000
_cell.length_b   1.000
_cell.length_c   1.000
_cell.angle_alpha   90.00
_cell.angle_beta   90.00
_cell.angle_gamma   90.00
#
_symmetry.space_group_name_H-M   'P 1'
#
loop_
_entity.id
_entity.type
_entity.pdbx_description
1 polymer ?
#
loop_
_entity_poly.entity_id
_entity_poly.type
_entity_poly.pdbx_seq_one_letter_code
_entity_poly.pdbx_strand_id
1 'polypeptide(L)'
;MAEKRKMISTLQPPVRFKFLRIVMLFLIVSFIINAYVSIKTIQSGNFELSYLAYQLNFGAIVIILLISLTFIMHRGFGALSRIENVLEEVSKGDCSLRITLRKGDVLIPLVERINKIIEQLEKSSRR
;
A
#
# COMPACT_ATOMS: atom_id res chain seq x y z
N MET A 1 23.52 -18.34 -19.54
CA MET A 1 23.52 -17.01 -18.87
C MET A 1 22.23 -16.20 -19.08
N ALA A 2 21.42 -16.46 -20.12
CA ALA A 2 20.17 -15.71 -20.36
C ALA A 2 19.03 -16.05 -19.38
N GLU A 3 18.96 -17.28 -18.89
CA GLU A 3 17.90 -17.74 -17.97
C GLU A 3 17.98 -17.12 -16.57
N LYS A 4 19.20 -16.99 -16.02
CA LYS A 4 19.46 -16.35 -14.72
C LYS A 4 19.03 -14.88 -14.67
N ARG A 5 18.99 -14.19 -15.82
CA ARG A 5 18.50 -12.79 -15.90
C ARG A 5 16.98 -12.67 -15.84
N LYS A 6 16.23 -13.69 -16.29
CA LYS A 6 14.75 -13.71 -16.20
C LYS A 6 14.22 -13.96 -14.79
N MET A 7 14.97 -14.67 -13.94
CA MET A 7 14.56 -14.91 -12.55
C MET A 7 14.74 -13.69 -11.64
N ILE A 8 15.61 -12.73 -11.99
CA ILE A 8 15.84 -11.53 -11.17
C ILE A 8 14.75 -10.47 -11.43
N SER A 9 14.05 -10.51 -12.57
CA SER A 9 13.00 -9.54 -12.91
C SER A 9 11.65 -9.83 -12.25
N THR A 10 11.41 -11.03 -11.72
CA THR A 10 10.19 -11.38 -10.97
C THR A 10 10.26 -10.97 -9.50
N LEU A 11 11.42 -10.53 -9.01
CA LEU A 11 11.63 -10.00 -7.67
C LEU A 11 11.57 -8.47 -7.61
N GLN A 12 11.00 -7.79 -8.60
CA GLN A 12 10.60 -6.40 -8.41
C GLN A 12 9.34 -6.40 -7.54
N PRO A 13 9.40 -5.88 -6.29
CA PRO A 13 8.22 -5.86 -5.45
C PRO A 13 7.18 -5.01 -6.15
N PRO A 14 5.91 -5.44 -6.10
CA PRO A 14 4.88 -4.81 -6.89
C PRO A 14 4.91 -3.31 -6.61
N VAL A 15 4.88 -2.50 -7.68
CA VAL A 15 4.93 -1.02 -7.69
C VAL A 15 4.03 -0.38 -6.63
N ARG A 16 3.03 -1.14 -6.19
CA ARG A 16 2.04 -0.89 -5.14
C ARG A 16 2.64 -0.61 -3.74
N PHE A 17 3.85 -1.10 -3.45
CA PHE A 17 4.55 -0.82 -2.19
C PHE A 17 5.62 0.28 -2.29
N LYS A 18 5.71 1.02 -3.41
CA LYS A 18 6.69 2.13 -3.51
C LYS A 18 6.48 3.17 -2.41
N PHE A 19 5.23 3.50 -2.10
CA PHE A 19 4.89 4.39 -1.00
C PHE A 19 5.25 3.79 0.36
N LEU A 20 4.88 2.52 0.60
CA LEU A 20 5.23 1.81 1.84
C LEU A 20 6.75 1.73 2.05
N ARG A 21 7.53 1.56 0.98
CA ARG A 21 9.00 1.58 1.04
C ARG A 21 9.56 2.93 1.46
N ILE A 22 8.98 4.03 0.98
CA ILE A 22 9.36 5.38 1.39
C ILE A 22 9.06 5.58 2.88
N VAL A 23 7.88 5.15 3.34
CA VAL A 23 7.49 5.21 4.75
C VAL A 23 8.44 4.37 5.61
N MET A 24 8.75 3.15 5.18
CA MET A 24 9.70 2.27 5.88
C MET A 24 11.10 2.88 5.97
N LEU A 25 11.62 3.44 4.88
CA LEU A 25 12.91 4.15 4.88
C LEU A 25 12.88 5.34 5.85
N PHE A 26 11.80 6.13 5.84
CA PHE A 26 11.63 7.24 6.75
C PHE A 26 11.63 6.81 8.21
N LEU A 27 10.96 5.70 8.55
CA LEU A 27 10.95 5.14 9.90
C LEU A 27 12.34 4.67 10.34
N ILE A 28 13.09 4.01 9.44
CA ILE A 28 14.46 3.57 9.72
C ILE A 28 15.37 4.78 9.98
N VAL A 29 15.30 5.81 9.11
CA VAL A 29 16.08 7.05 9.29
C VAL A 29 15.70 7.73 10.61
N SER A 30 14.42 7.81 10.93
CA SER A 30 13.95 8.38 12.20
C SER A 30 14.46 7.58 13.40
N PHE A 31 14.49 6.25 13.32
CA PHE A 31 15.06 5.40 14.36
C PHE A 31 16.55 5.68 14.57
N ILE A 32 17.32 5.79 13.49
CA ILE A 32 18.77 6.10 13.54
C ILE A 32 19.01 7.48 14.18
N ILE A 33 18.23 8.49 13.79
CA ILE A 33 18.33 9.85 14.36
C ILE A 33 18.04 9.80 15.87
N ASN A 34 16.97 9.11 16.29
CA ASN A 34 16.63 8.97 17.71
C ASN A 34 17.71 8.25 18.51
N ALA A 35 18.32 7.20 17.94
CA ALA A 35 19.43 6.50 18.57
C ALA A 35 20.66 7.41 18.72
N TYR A 36 20.99 8.18 17.69
CA TYR A 36 22.09 9.15 17.74
C TYR A 36 21.87 10.23 18.80
N VAL A 37 20.68 10.85 18.81
CA VAL A 37 20.31 11.86 19.82
C VAL A 37 20.36 11.28 21.22
N SER A 38 19.88 10.05 21.44
CA SER A 38 19.93 9.36 22.74
C SER A 38 21.36 9.27 23.28
N ILE A 39 22.29 8.79 22.45
CA ILE A 39 23.71 8.64 22.83
C ILE A 39 24.34 10.00 23.14
N LYS A 40 24.07 11.01 22.30
CA LYS A 40 24.55 12.40 22.51
C LYS A 40 23.98 13.02 23.79
N THR A 41 22.74 12.69 24.14
CA THR A 41 22.08 13.17 25.37
C THR A 41 22.80 12.65 26.61
N ILE A 42 23.05 11.33 26.65
CA ILE A 42 23.75 10.67 27.76
C ILE A 42 25.15 11.26 27.96
N GLN A 43 25.85 11.58 26.87
CA GLN A 43 27.19 12.17 26.94
C GLN A 43 27.22 13.65 27.33
N SER A 44 26.23 14.45 26.90
CA SER A 44 26.24 15.90 27.09
C SER A 44 25.47 16.39 28.32
N GLY A 45 24.60 15.56 28.91
CA GLY A 45 23.73 15.95 30.02
C GLY A 45 22.64 16.97 29.65
N ASN A 46 22.52 17.35 28.38
CA ASN A 46 21.53 18.32 27.90
C ASN A 46 20.19 17.64 27.60
N PHE A 47 19.42 17.37 28.66
CA PHE A 47 18.14 16.66 28.56
C PHE A 47 17.05 17.46 27.84
N GLU A 48 17.01 18.79 27.97
CA GLU A 48 15.93 19.62 27.40
C GLU A 48 15.94 19.65 25.86
N LEU A 49 17.10 19.93 25.25
CA LEU A 49 17.24 19.94 23.78
C LEU A 49 16.86 18.60 23.18
N SER A 50 17.19 17.52 23.88
CA SER A 50 16.96 16.14 23.48
C SER A 50 15.48 15.78 23.58
N TYR A 51 14.81 16.21 24.64
CA TYR A 51 13.36 16.05 24.81
C TYR A 51 12.57 16.75 23.68
N LEU A 52 12.96 17.98 23.33
CA LEU A 52 12.34 18.69 22.20
C LEU A 52 12.56 17.97 20.86
N ALA A 53 13.78 17.45 20.61
CA ALA A 53 14.06 16.68 19.42
C ALA A 53 13.21 15.40 19.33
N TYR A 54 12.99 14.70 20.45
CA TYR A 54 12.10 13.54 20.51
C TYR A 54 10.65 13.89 20.21
N GLN A 55 10.12 14.96 20.80
CA GLN A 55 8.75 15.40 20.54
C GLN A 55 8.52 15.76 19.07
N LEU A 56 9.46 16.50 18.47
CA LEU A 56 9.39 16.87 17.06
C LEU A 56 9.45 15.64 16.14
N ASN A 57 10.34 14.69 16.44
CA ASN A 57 10.45 13.46 15.66
C ASN A 57 9.19 12.59 15.79
N PHE A 58 8.66 12.44 17.00
CA PHE A 58 7.41 11.73 17.25
C PHE A 58 6.24 12.37 16.49
N GLY A 59 6.09 13.69 16.55
CA GLY A 59 5.08 14.42 15.79
C GLY A 59 5.20 14.19 14.29
N ALA A 60 6.42 14.24 13.73
CA ALA A 60 6.66 13.96 12.32
C ALA A 60 6.26 12.53 11.92
N ILE A 61 6.61 11.53 12.74
CA ILE A 61 6.22 10.12 12.53
C ILE A 61 4.68 10.00 12.51
N VAL A 62 3.99 10.58 13.50
CA VAL A 62 2.53 10.52 13.59
C VAL A 62 1.88 11.14 12.36
N ILE A 63 2.33 12.32 11.92
CA ILE A 63 1.80 12.99 10.72
C ILE A 63 1.96 12.11 9.47
N ILE A 64 3.15 11.52 9.28
CA ILE A 64 3.42 10.68 8.11
C ILE A 64 2.58 9.40 8.14
N LEU A 65 2.37 8.81 9.31
CA LEU A 65 1.48 7.66 9.48
C LEU A 65 0.03 8.01 9.15
N LEU A 66 -0.46 9.17 9.61
CA LEU A 66 -1.83 9.64 9.29
C LEU A 66 -2.01 9.88 7.79
N ILE A 67 -1.05 10.52 7.14
CA ILE A 67 -1.06 10.73 5.68
C ILE A 67 -1.07 9.38 4.96
N SER A 68 -0.25 8.44 5.43
CA SER A 68 -0.16 7.10 4.87
C SER A 68 -1.47 6.33 5.00
N LEU A 69 -2.09 6.37 6.17
CA LEU A 69 -3.37 5.72 6.43
C LEU A 69 -4.48 6.30 5.55
N THR A 70 -4.55 7.63 5.45
CA THR A 70 -5.51 8.33 4.60
C THR A 70 -5.35 7.94 3.14
N PHE A 71 -4.10 7.86 2.64
CA PHE A 71 -3.83 7.47 1.26
C PHE A 71 -4.22 6.02 0.96
N ILE A 72 -3.92 5.10 1.89
CA ILE A 72 -4.28 3.68 1.78
C ILE A 72 -5.80 3.52 1.82
N MET A 73 -6.48 4.17 2.77
CA MET A 73 -7.94 4.12 2.89
C MET A 73 -8.61 4.68 1.64
N HIS A 74 -8.24 5.88 1.18
CA HIS A 74 -8.87 6.50 0.03
C HIS A 74 -8.73 5.65 -1.24
N ARG A 75 -7.56 5.04 -1.47
CA ARG A 75 -7.36 4.13 -2.61
C ARG A 75 -8.05 2.79 -2.42
N GLY A 76 -8.10 2.27 -1.19
CA GLY A 76 -8.75 1.01 -0.84
C GLY A 76 -10.27 1.10 -0.99
N PHE A 77 -10.91 2.00 -0.26
CA PHE A 77 -12.37 2.19 -0.28
C PHE A 77 -12.89 2.55 -1.67
N GLY A 78 -12.18 3.41 -2.41
CA GLY A 78 -12.56 3.75 -3.78
C GLY A 78 -12.49 2.58 -4.76
N ALA A 79 -11.54 1.65 -4.56
CA ALA A 79 -11.48 0.43 -5.35
C ALA A 79 -12.56 -0.59 -4.93
N LEU A 80 -12.83 -0.68 -3.63
CA LEU A 80 -13.82 -1.62 -3.07
C LEU A 80 -15.24 -1.27 -3.52
N SER A 81 -15.63 0.01 -3.45
CA SER A 81 -16.96 0.45 -3.92
C SER A 81 -17.18 0.17 -5.40
N ARG A 82 -16.14 0.30 -6.25
CA ARG A 82 -16.23 -0.08 -7.68
C ARG A 82 -16.45 -1.58 -7.88
N ILE A 83 -15.81 -2.41 -7.04
CA ILE A 83 -15.97 -3.86 -7.08
C ILE A 83 -17.40 -4.24 -6.67
N GLU A 84 -17.89 -3.64 -5.59
CA GLU A 84 -19.24 -3.89 -5.05
C GLU A 84 -20.33 -3.56 -6.05
N ASN A 85 -20.31 -2.36 -6.65
CA ASN A 85 -21.32 -1.94 -7.63
C ASN A 85 -21.41 -2.89 -8.84
N VAL A 86 -20.26 -3.34 -9.36
CA VAL A 86 -20.25 -4.26 -10.51
C VAL A 86 -20.69 -5.67 -10.09
N LEU A 87 -20.28 -6.15 -8.92
CA LEU A 87 -20.75 -7.43 -8.40
C LEU A 87 -22.27 -7.44 -8.16
N GLU A 88 -22.83 -6.32 -7.71
CA GLU A 88 -24.27 -6.19 -7.54
C GLU A 88 -25.01 -6.35 -8.88
N GLU A 89 -24.55 -5.69 -9.94
CA GLU A 89 -25.15 -5.84 -11.28
C GLU A 89 -24.95 -7.24 -11.87
N VAL A 90 -23.79 -7.85 -11.66
CA VAL A 90 -23.56 -9.26 -12.03
C VAL A 90 -24.51 -10.19 -11.26
N SER A 91 -24.78 -9.91 -9.98
CA SER A 91 -25.73 -10.69 -9.18
C SER A 91 -27.17 -10.58 -9.67
N LYS A 92 -27.52 -9.47 -10.35
CA LYS A 92 -28.81 -9.26 -11.02
C LYS A 92 -28.90 -9.96 -12.39
N GLY A 93 -27.81 -10.60 -12.84
CA GLY A 93 -27.76 -11.38 -14.07
C GLY A 93 -27.00 -10.69 -15.21
N ASP A 94 -26.52 -9.46 -15.04
CA ASP A 94 -25.70 -8.79 -16.06
C ASP A 94 -24.22 -9.21 -15.97
N CYS A 95 -23.93 -10.37 -16.55
CA CYS A 95 -22.57 -10.91 -16.64
C CYS A 95 -21.71 -10.24 -17.75
N SER A 96 -22.23 -9.24 -18.48
CA SER A 96 -21.45 -8.55 -19.52
C SER A 96 -20.45 -7.54 -18.92
N LEU A 97 -20.69 -7.13 -17.68
CA LEU A 97 -19.88 -6.14 -16.98
C LEU A 97 -18.52 -6.72 -16.54
N ARG A 98 -17.52 -5.85 -16.48
CA ARG A 98 -16.18 -6.16 -15.98
C ARG A 98 -15.73 -5.08 -15.03
N ILE A 99 -15.11 -5.51 -13.92
CA ILE A 99 -14.57 -4.59 -12.94
C ILE A 99 -13.29 -3.97 -13.50
N THR A 100 -13.24 -2.64 -13.52
CA THR A 100 -12.05 -1.88 -13.91
C THR A 100 -11.51 -1.10 -12.71
N LEU A 101 -10.22 -1.25 -12.44
CA LEU A 101 -9.52 -0.53 -11.38
C LEU A 101 -8.49 0.45 -11.95
N ARG A 102 -8.17 1.48 -11.19
CA ARG A 102 -7.15 2.46 -11.60
C ARG A 102 -5.75 1.87 -11.45
N LYS A 103 -4.81 2.33 -12.27
CA LYS A 103 -3.39 1.98 -12.14
C LYS A 103 -2.90 2.32 -10.73
N GLY A 104 -2.41 1.32 -10.01
CA GLY A 104 -1.89 1.47 -8.65
C GLY A 104 -2.89 1.16 -7.53
N ASP A 105 -4.12 0.76 -7.85
CA ASP A 105 -5.04 0.20 -6.85
C ASP A 105 -4.47 -1.12 -6.32
N VAL A 106 -4.64 -1.35 -5.02
CA VAL A 106 -4.04 -2.51 -4.33
C VAL A 106 -4.76 -3.82 -4.74
N LEU A 107 -6.05 -3.73 -5.06
CA LEU A 107 -6.96 -4.85 -5.30
C LEU A 107 -6.96 -5.42 -6.73
N ILE A 108 -6.06 -4.96 -7.62
CA ILE A 108 -5.98 -5.45 -9.02
C ILE A 108 -5.99 -6.99 -9.18
N PRO A 109 -5.23 -7.80 -8.41
CA PRO A 109 -5.19 -9.25 -8.59
C PRO A 109 -6.48 -9.92 -8.12
N LEU A 110 -7.15 -9.31 -7.14
CA LEU A 110 -8.48 -9.77 -6.72
C LEU A 110 -9.48 -9.53 -7.85
N VAL A 111 -9.44 -8.34 -8.45
CA VAL A 111 -10.29 -7.99 -9.59
C VAL A 111 -10.04 -8.86 -10.82
N GLU A 112 -8.78 -9.18 -11.13
CA GLU A 112 -8.46 -10.13 -12.21
C GLU A 112 -9.08 -11.51 -11.96
N ARG A 113 -9.08 -12.00 -10.71
CA ARG A 113 -9.73 -13.27 -10.36
C ARG A 113 -11.26 -13.17 -10.44
N ILE A 114 -11.85 -12.08 -9.94
CA ILE A 114 -13.30 -11.86 -10.02
C ILE A 114 -13.75 -11.78 -11.48
N ASN A 115 -13.06 -11.03 -12.33
CA ASN A 115 -13.39 -10.93 -13.76
C ASN A 115 -13.33 -12.29 -14.48
N LYS A 116 -12.41 -13.19 -14.09
CA LYS A 116 -12.39 -14.57 -14.61
C LYS A 116 -13.61 -15.38 -14.18
N ILE A 117 -14.09 -15.20 -12.95
CA ILE A 117 -15.31 -15.85 -12.45
C ILE A 117 -16.52 -15.34 -13.23
N ILE A 118 -16.63 -14.02 -13.43
CA ILE A 118 -17.71 -13.42 -14.23
C ILE A 118 -17.69 -13.96 -15.67
N GLU A 119 -16.50 -14.09 -16.27
CA GLU A 119 -16.36 -14.67 -17.61
C GLU A 119 -16.83 -16.14 -17.69
N GLN A 120 -16.58 -16.94 -16.64
CA GLN A 120 -17.07 -18.32 -16.56
C GLN A 120 -18.59 -18.38 -16.41
N LEU A 121 -19.16 -17.49 -15.60
CA LEU A 121 -20.61 -17.37 -15.42
C LEU A 121 -21.30 -16.97 -16.74
N GLU A 122 -20.74 -16.01 -17.47
CA GLU A 122 -21.27 -15.58 -18.78
C GLU A 122 -21.27 -16.74 -19.78
N LYS A 123 -20.20 -17.53 -19.83
CA LYS A 123 -20.12 -18.72 -20.70
C LYS A 123 -21.14 -19.79 -20.32
N SER A 124 -21.39 -19.99 -19.03
CA SER A 124 -22.38 -20.96 -18.55
C SER A 124 -23.81 -20.49 -18.81
N SER A 125 -24.09 -19.20 -18.70
CA SER A 125 -25.43 -18.64 -18.92
C SER A 125 -25.86 -18.60 -20.40
N ARG A 126 -24.91 -18.71 -21.34
CA ARG A 126 -25.18 -18.75 -22.79
C ARG A 126 -25.36 -20.17 -23.35
N ARG A 127 -25.18 -21.21 -22.53
CA ARG A 127 -25.49 -22.61 -22.88
C ARG A 127 -26.88 -22.96 -22.40
#